data_AF-A0A9P4T543-F1
#
_entry.id   AF-A0A9P4T543-F1
#
_cell.length_a   1.000
_cell.length_b   1.000
_cell.length_c   1.000
_cell.angle_alpha   90.00
_cell.angle_beta   90.00
_cell.angle_gamma   90.00
#
_symmetry.space_group_name_H-M   'P 1'
#
loop_
_entity.id
_entity.type
_entity.pdbx_description
1 polymer ?
#
loop_
_entity_poly.entity_id
_entity_poly.type
_entity_poly.pdbx_seq_one_letter_code
_entity_poly.pdbx_strand_id
1 'polypeptide(L)'
;MVRGGGPGGEEGGKKIGNVGEDGAVKSNGYAAGNGHAAGNGHAASNGSAPRASEKKTAPDAFLNRLWWAIRLATTTRYVGWSCESKNVPVEVGPGYPRWKFIARKALRAGFFYILRDAVTSYTAASPHGTWLDLAHRDPVVSFQDRTFLYRFKITWVYIVLAYVSLELMNTLYGIVGVATGLAPPMDCPSMFGDLRGLYSVRRAWSVVWHQQVRHICSAPGTYLVKDVLKLRKGSFESKYLQLFMCFGVSGLMHGVASMLCNASLNDDGAIQAFLLQAVIIMVEDHLVALGKRCGVRDSVFWRIVGFGWTVLAIGASLEGWTGRLLPNGLWVHDREVDIFGIGPR
;
A
#
# COMPACT_ATOMS: atom_id res chain seq x y z
N MET A 1 -32.53 -45.90 -47.67
CA MET A 1 -33.68 -45.58 -46.80
C MET A 1 -33.61 -46.53 -45.61
N VAL A 2 -33.49 -45.96 -44.40
CA VAL A 2 -33.66 -46.56 -43.06
C VAL A 2 -32.69 -47.69 -42.59
N ARG A 3 -32.23 -47.49 -41.35
CA ARG A 3 -31.21 -48.19 -40.56
C ARG A 3 -31.67 -49.53 -39.99
N GLY A 4 -30.71 -50.42 -39.70
CA GLY A 4 -30.80 -51.53 -38.74
C GLY A 4 -29.38 -51.91 -38.28
N GLY A 5 -29.15 -52.08 -36.97
CA GLY A 5 -27.81 -52.18 -36.38
C GLY A 5 -27.42 -53.56 -35.82
N GLY A 6 -26.10 -53.74 -35.69
CA GLY A 6 -25.35 -54.60 -34.74
C GLY A 6 -25.25 -56.10 -35.04
N PRO A 7 -24.38 -56.87 -34.33
CA PRO A 7 -23.05 -56.57 -33.76
C PRO A 7 -22.00 -57.73 -33.92
N GLY A 8 -20.77 -57.53 -33.38
CA GLY A 8 -19.75 -58.59 -33.10
C GLY A 8 -18.64 -58.70 -34.14
N GLY A 9 -17.34 -58.93 -33.86
CA GLY A 9 -16.53 -59.22 -32.66
C GLY A 9 -15.10 -59.56 -33.14
N GLU A 10 -14.15 -59.71 -32.19
CA GLU A 10 -12.75 -60.20 -32.32
C GLU A 10 -11.67 -59.25 -32.86
N GLU A 11 -10.38 -59.36 -32.50
CA GLU A 11 -9.64 -59.54 -31.25
C GLU A 11 -8.14 -59.36 -31.59
N GLY A 12 -7.32 -58.91 -30.62
CA GLY A 12 -5.85 -59.02 -30.64
C GLY A 12 -5.07 -57.82 -31.22
N GLY A 13 -4.08 -57.22 -30.54
CA GLY A 13 -3.48 -57.45 -29.24
C GLY A 13 -2.12 -56.73 -29.14
N LYS A 14 -1.77 -56.28 -27.91
CA LYS A 14 -0.41 -55.94 -27.40
C LYS A 14 0.33 -54.73 -28.02
N LYS A 15 1.08 -53.88 -27.30
CA LYS A 15 1.63 -53.86 -25.93
C LYS A 15 2.17 -52.43 -25.62
N ILE A 16 1.92 -51.98 -24.38
CA ILE A 16 2.84 -51.37 -23.38
C ILE A 16 3.56 -50.03 -23.70
N GLY A 17 3.41 -49.06 -22.77
CA GLY A 17 4.47 -48.08 -22.47
C GLY A 17 4.05 -46.80 -21.72
N ASN A 18 3.93 -46.91 -20.39
CA ASN A 18 3.88 -45.88 -19.31
C ASN A 18 4.44 -44.46 -19.58
N VAL A 19 3.73 -43.37 -19.20
CA VAL A 19 3.65 -42.62 -17.90
C VAL A 19 4.74 -41.53 -17.71
N GLY A 20 4.31 -40.33 -17.28
CA GLY A 20 5.10 -39.25 -16.65
C GLY A 20 4.67 -37.87 -17.18
N GLU A 21 3.76 -37.14 -16.54
CA GLU A 21 3.95 -36.16 -15.44
C GLU A 21 4.70 -34.85 -15.81
N ASP A 22 4.26 -33.76 -15.18
CA ASP A 22 4.89 -32.43 -15.06
C ASP A 22 4.58 -31.32 -16.07
N GLY A 23 3.41 -30.70 -15.90
CA GLY A 23 3.10 -29.36 -16.42
C GLY A 23 3.71 -28.25 -15.55
N ALA A 24 5.01 -27.99 -15.73
CA ALA A 24 5.72 -26.90 -15.05
C ALA A 24 5.46 -25.53 -15.69
N VAL A 25 5.02 -24.58 -14.85
CA VAL A 25 4.85 -23.14 -15.12
C VAL A 25 6.21 -22.50 -15.41
N LYS A 26 6.44 -22.04 -16.64
CA LYS A 26 7.64 -21.26 -16.99
C LYS A 26 7.50 -19.80 -16.51
N SER A 27 8.31 -19.46 -15.53
CA SER A 27 8.62 -18.09 -15.12
C SER A 27 9.74 -17.54 -16.01
N ASN A 28 9.50 -16.40 -16.68
CA ASN A 28 10.57 -15.70 -17.40
C ASN A 28 11.27 -14.72 -16.45
N GLY A 29 12.46 -15.13 -16.02
CA GLY A 29 13.43 -14.30 -15.32
C GLY A 29 14.12 -13.31 -16.26
N TYR A 30 14.41 -12.13 -15.71
CA TYR A 30 15.26 -11.10 -16.30
C TYR A 30 16.71 -11.59 -16.39
N ALA A 31 17.29 -11.59 -17.59
CA ALA A 31 18.72 -11.74 -17.79
C ALA A 31 19.29 -10.47 -18.43
N ALA A 32 20.22 -9.83 -17.71
CA ALA A 32 21.05 -8.75 -18.20
C ALA A 32 22.24 -9.34 -18.98
N GLY A 33 22.46 -8.89 -20.21
CA GLY A 33 23.60 -9.27 -21.04
C GLY A 33 24.31 -8.02 -21.57
N ASN A 34 25.51 -7.75 -21.07
CA ASN A 34 26.50 -6.89 -21.69
C ASN A 34 27.17 -7.68 -22.83
N GLY A 35 27.21 -7.11 -24.04
CA GLY A 35 27.97 -7.64 -25.16
C GLY A 35 28.25 -6.55 -26.19
N HIS A 36 29.50 -6.10 -26.22
CA HIS A 36 30.08 -5.29 -27.31
C HIS A 36 30.58 -6.24 -28.40
N ALA A 37 30.14 -6.07 -29.65
CA ALA A 37 30.93 -6.37 -30.84
C ALA A 37 30.25 -5.77 -32.08
N ALA A 38 31.09 -5.20 -32.95
CA ALA A 38 30.75 -4.49 -34.17
C ALA A 38 30.30 -5.41 -35.32
N GLY A 39 29.62 -4.84 -36.32
CA GLY A 39 29.33 -5.51 -37.59
C GLY A 39 28.41 -4.69 -38.49
N ASN A 40 29.00 -3.97 -39.44
CA ASN A 40 28.34 -3.19 -40.47
C ASN A 40 27.70 -4.13 -41.50
N GLY A 41 26.43 -3.93 -41.85
CA GLY A 41 25.74 -4.72 -42.88
C GLY A 41 24.41 -4.10 -43.27
N HIS A 42 24.38 -3.45 -44.44
CA HIS A 42 23.15 -3.02 -45.11
C HIS A 42 22.28 -4.23 -45.46
N ALA A 43 21.09 -4.29 -44.87
CA ALA A 43 19.99 -5.10 -45.37
C ALA A 43 18.70 -4.27 -45.25
N ALA A 44 18.06 -4.05 -46.39
CA ALA A 44 16.82 -3.29 -46.53
C ALA A 44 15.73 -3.86 -45.61
N SER A 45 15.27 -3.07 -44.64
CA SER A 45 14.12 -3.41 -43.81
C SER A 45 12.86 -2.79 -44.40
N ASN A 46 11.97 -3.67 -44.87
CA ASN A 46 10.57 -3.37 -45.12
C ASN A 46 9.99 -2.59 -43.93
N GLY A 47 9.27 -1.51 -44.26
CA GLY A 47 8.64 -0.62 -43.31
C GLY A 47 7.77 -1.38 -42.31
N SER A 48 8.29 -1.55 -41.10
CA SER A 48 7.47 -1.71 -39.91
C SER A 48 7.18 -0.31 -39.40
N ALA A 49 6.02 0.22 -39.78
CA ALA A 49 5.44 1.38 -39.12
C ALA A 49 5.50 1.13 -37.60
N PRO A 50 6.07 2.05 -36.79
CA PRO A 50 5.93 1.91 -35.36
C PRO A 50 4.42 1.98 -35.07
N ARG A 51 3.86 0.92 -34.48
CA ARG A 51 2.56 1.02 -33.81
C ARG A 51 2.69 2.17 -32.82
N ALA A 52 2.18 3.33 -33.21
CA ALA A 52 1.99 4.44 -32.30
C ALA A 52 1.24 3.85 -31.11
N SER A 53 1.84 3.87 -29.93
CA SER A 53 1.03 3.75 -28.72
C SER A 53 0.06 4.91 -28.82
N GLU A 54 -1.21 4.61 -29.14
CA GLU A 54 -2.27 5.61 -29.12
C GLU A 54 -2.16 6.32 -27.77
N LYS A 55 -1.73 7.59 -27.81
CA LYS A 55 -1.81 8.45 -26.64
C LYS A 55 -3.29 8.51 -26.33
N LYS A 56 -3.73 7.82 -25.28
CA LYS A 56 -5.09 7.93 -24.76
C LYS A 56 -5.31 9.38 -24.36
N THR A 57 -5.92 10.16 -25.25
CA THR A 57 -6.29 11.55 -25.01
C THR A 57 -7.58 11.63 -24.19
N ALA A 58 -7.84 12.80 -23.61
CA ALA A 58 -9.12 13.05 -22.97
C ALA A 58 -10.26 12.90 -24.01
N PRO A 59 -11.43 12.35 -23.63
CA PRO A 59 -12.56 12.22 -24.55
C PRO A 59 -13.06 13.58 -25.06
N ASP A 60 -13.56 13.62 -26.31
CA ASP A 60 -14.08 14.84 -26.91
C ASP A 60 -15.50 15.20 -26.43
N ALA A 61 -16.38 14.19 -26.30
CA ALA A 61 -17.76 14.39 -25.89
C ALA A 61 -17.87 14.89 -24.43
N PHE A 62 -18.71 15.91 -24.19
CA PHE A 62 -18.80 16.60 -22.89
C PHE A 62 -19.02 15.65 -21.70
N LEU A 63 -20.00 14.74 -21.77
CA LEU A 63 -20.29 13.82 -20.66
C LEU A 63 -19.13 12.85 -20.39
N ASN A 64 -18.50 12.33 -21.43
CA ASN A 64 -17.34 11.45 -21.30
C ASN A 64 -16.14 12.21 -20.74
N ARG A 65 -15.96 13.47 -21.14
CA ARG A 65 -14.90 14.35 -20.65
C ARG A 65 -15.14 14.77 -19.20
N LEU A 66 -16.38 15.06 -18.83
CA LEU A 66 -16.78 15.36 -17.46
C LEU A 66 -16.53 14.15 -16.56
N TRP A 67 -16.96 12.96 -16.98
CA TRP A 67 -16.70 11.73 -16.24
C TRP A 67 -15.20 11.42 -16.13
N TRP A 68 -14.44 11.61 -17.20
CA TRP A 68 -12.98 11.52 -17.19
C TRP A 68 -12.36 12.50 -16.18
N ALA A 69 -12.82 13.75 -16.14
CA ALA A 69 -12.34 14.77 -15.20
C ALA A 69 -12.70 14.43 -13.74
N ILE A 70 -13.90 13.93 -13.48
CA ILE A 70 -14.32 13.45 -12.15
C ILE A 70 -13.41 12.30 -11.71
N ARG A 71 -13.15 11.31 -12.58
CA ARG A 71 -12.23 10.20 -12.27
C ARG A 71 -10.81 10.70 -11.99
N LEU A 72 -10.33 11.67 -12.76
CA LEU A 72 -9.03 12.28 -12.53
C LEU A 72 -8.96 13.01 -11.17
N ALA A 73 -10.01 13.74 -10.79
CA ALA A 73 -10.06 14.50 -9.54
C ALA A 73 -10.22 13.62 -8.29
N THR A 74 -10.84 12.45 -8.44
CA THR A 74 -11.16 11.54 -7.33
C THR A 74 -10.22 10.34 -7.22
N THR A 75 -9.40 10.07 -8.24
CA THR A 75 -8.36 9.03 -8.15
C THR A 75 -7.16 9.55 -7.38
N THR A 76 -6.72 8.77 -6.40
CA THR A 76 -5.59 9.10 -5.52
C THR A 76 -4.27 8.50 -6.01
N ARG A 77 -4.35 7.37 -6.73
CA ARG A 77 -3.19 6.64 -7.26
C ARG A 77 -3.00 6.76 -8.76
N TYR A 78 -3.98 7.32 -9.47
CA TYR A 78 -3.89 7.57 -10.92
C TYR A 78 -3.58 6.29 -11.71
N VAL A 79 -4.21 5.17 -11.33
CA VAL A 79 -3.99 3.85 -11.94
C VAL A 79 -4.37 3.87 -13.43
N GLY A 80 -3.41 3.56 -14.30
CA GLY A 80 -3.57 3.60 -15.75
C GLY A 80 -3.41 4.98 -16.38
N TRP A 81 -3.02 6.01 -15.61
CA TRP A 81 -2.80 7.38 -16.09
C TRP A 81 -1.30 7.69 -16.25
N SER A 82 -0.96 8.75 -16.99
CA SER A 82 0.44 9.17 -17.19
C SER A 82 1.14 9.60 -15.90
N CYS A 83 0.39 9.99 -14.87
CA CYS A 83 0.86 10.36 -13.54
C CYS A 83 0.64 9.26 -12.50
N GLU A 84 0.51 7.98 -12.92
CA GLU A 84 0.36 6.85 -12.00
C GLU A 84 1.42 6.90 -10.88
N SER A 85 0.95 6.71 -9.65
CA SER A 85 1.82 6.63 -8.49
C SER A 85 2.84 5.49 -8.63
N LYS A 86 4.06 5.69 -8.13
CA LYS A 86 5.05 4.61 -8.10
C LYS A 86 4.61 3.51 -7.15
N ASN A 87 4.92 2.26 -7.51
CA ASN A 87 4.72 1.05 -6.69
C ASN A 87 3.25 0.70 -6.39
N VAL A 88 2.30 1.10 -7.23
CA VAL A 88 0.91 0.64 -7.08
C VAL A 88 0.85 -0.88 -7.32
N PRO A 89 0.31 -1.67 -6.38
CA PRO A 89 0.13 -3.10 -6.59
C PRO A 89 -0.87 -3.37 -7.72
N VAL A 90 -0.48 -4.21 -8.68
CA VAL A 90 -1.41 -4.72 -9.70
C VAL A 90 -2.02 -6.01 -9.17
N GLU A 91 -3.25 -5.94 -8.66
CA GLU A 91 -3.93 -7.13 -8.12
C GLU A 91 -4.74 -7.91 -9.15
N VAL A 92 -5.34 -7.18 -10.10
CA VAL A 92 -6.21 -7.74 -11.13
C VAL A 92 -5.92 -7.06 -12.45
N GLY A 93 -5.97 -7.82 -13.53
CA GLY A 93 -5.73 -7.31 -14.87
C GLY A 93 -6.95 -6.59 -15.47
N PRO A 94 -6.79 -5.94 -16.64
CA PRO A 94 -7.89 -5.42 -17.42
C PRO A 94 -8.90 -6.53 -17.74
N GLY A 95 -10.21 -6.22 -17.65
CA GLY A 95 -11.28 -7.17 -17.95
C GLY A 95 -11.61 -8.17 -16.84
N TYR A 96 -11.05 -8.03 -15.64
CA TYR A 96 -11.39 -8.90 -14.51
C TYR A 96 -12.90 -8.84 -14.19
N PRO A 97 -13.59 -9.99 -13.99
CA PRO A 97 -15.04 -10.00 -13.75
C PRO A 97 -15.45 -9.25 -12.47
N ARG A 98 -16.44 -8.35 -12.58
CA ARG A 98 -16.92 -7.51 -11.47
C ARG A 98 -17.42 -8.34 -10.28
N TRP A 99 -18.25 -9.37 -10.52
CA TRP A 99 -18.79 -10.22 -9.47
C TRP A 99 -17.69 -10.96 -8.69
N LYS A 100 -16.65 -11.45 -9.39
CA LYS A 100 -15.51 -12.14 -8.78
C LYS A 100 -14.70 -11.19 -7.91
N PHE A 101 -14.53 -9.95 -8.36
CA PHE A 101 -13.88 -8.90 -7.57
C PHE A 101 -14.67 -8.59 -6.30
N ILE A 102 -15.99 -8.39 -6.44
CA ILE A 102 -16.88 -8.08 -5.31
C ILE A 102 -16.86 -9.22 -4.30
N ALA A 103 -17.00 -10.48 -4.72
CA ALA A 103 -16.93 -11.64 -3.82
C ALA A 103 -15.60 -11.71 -3.06
N ARG A 104 -14.47 -11.55 -3.76
CA ARG A 104 -13.13 -11.52 -3.14
C ARG A 104 -12.99 -10.39 -2.12
N LYS A 105 -13.43 -9.18 -2.47
CA LYS A 105 -13.34 -8.01 -1.59
C LYS A 105 -14.34 -8.10 -0.42
N ALA A 106 -15.51 -8.73 -0.60
CA ALA A 106 -16.46 -8.96 0.49
C ALA A 106 -15.89 -9.89 1.56
N LEU A 107 -15.22 -10.98 1.17
CA LEU A 107 -14.50 -11.85 2.10
C LEU A 107 -13.39 -11.09 2.84
N ARG A 108 -12.64 -10.25 2.11
CA ARG A 108 -11.61 -9.38 2.70
C ARG A 108 -12.22 -8.37 3.68
N ALA A 109 -13.36 -7.76 3.34
CA ALA A 109 -14.06 -6.81 4.20
C ALA A 109 -14.51 -7.50 5.49
N GLY A 110 -15.12 -8.69 5.41
CA GLY A 110 -15.50 -9.47 6.58
C GLY A 110 -14.30 -9.78 7.49
N PHE A 111 -13.18 -10.20 6.91
CA PHE A 111 -11.94 -10.45 7.66
C PHE A 111 -11.42 -9.19 8.37
N PHE A 112 -11.29 -8.07 7.66
CA PHE A 112 -10.80 -6.82 8.26
C PHE A 112 -11.80 -6.20 9.23
N TYR A 113 -13.11 -6.42 9.06
CA TYR A 113 -14.13 -6.01 10.00
C TYR A 113 -13.95 -6.72 11.35
N ILE A 114 -13.80 -8.04 11.34
CA ILE A 114 -13.57 -8.84 12.56
C ILE A 114 -12.26 -8.41 13.25
N LEU A 115 -11.18 -8.22 12.48
CA LEU A 115 -9.91 -7.75 13.04
C LEU A 115 -10.03 -6.34 13.64
N ARG A 116 -10.72 -5.43 12.95
CA ARG A 116 -10.92 -4.06 13.42
C ARG A 116 -11.74 -4.06 14.70
N ASP A 117 -12.85 -4.80 14.76
CA ASP A 117 -13.68 -4.95 15.96
C ASP A 117 -12.83 -5.45 17.14
N ALA A 118 -12.08 -6.55 16.95
CA ALA A 118 -11.21 -7.09 18.01
C ALA A 118 -10.15 -6.09 18.52
N VAL A 119 -9.49 -5.35 17.63
CA VAL A 119 -8.47 -4.37 18.03
C VAL A 119 -9.12 -3.13 18.69
N THR A 120 -10.28 -2.70 18.19
CA THR A 120 -11.04 -1.55 18.74
C THR A 120 -11.58 -1.87 20.13
N SER A 121 -12.16 -3.06 20.33
CA SER A 121 -12.58 -3.54 21.64
C SER A 121 -11.39 -3.69 22.59
N TYR A 122 -10.24 -4.16 22.10
CA TYR A 122 -9.02 -4.23 22.91
C TYR A 122 -8.51 -2.85 23.36
N THR A 123 -8.52 -1.85 22.48
CA THR A 123 -8.13 -0.48 22.86
C THR A 123 -9.16 0.17 23.77
N ALA A 124 -10.47 -0.05 23.53
CA ALA A 124 -11.55 0.40 24.40
C ALA A 124 -11.48 -0.22 25.80
N ALA A 125 -11.08 -1.49 25.93
CA ALA A 125 -10.97 -2.17 27.22
C ALA A 125 -9.69 -1.85 27.99
N SER A 126 -8.75 -1.16 27.34
CA SER A 126 -7.51 -0.73 27.99
C SER A 126 -7.78 0.44 28.95
N PRO A 127 -6.92 0.69 29.96
CA PRO A 127 -7.03 1.90 30.80
C PRO A 127 -6.90 3.23 30.02
N HIS A 128 -6.61 3.15 28.73
CA HIS A 128 -6.29 4.25 27.83
C HIS A 128 -7.41 4.53 26.82
N GLY A 129 -8.50 3.76 26.85
CA GLY A 129 -9.63 3.91 25.95
C GLY A 129 -10.94 3.56 26.67
N THR A 130 -12.05 3.77 25.97
CA THR A 130 -13.39 3.37 26.40
C THR A 130 -14.38 3.53 25.24
N TRP A 131 -15.63 3.12 25.44
CA TRP A 131 -16.71 3.45 24.52
C TRP A 131 -17.21 4.88 24.76
N LEU A 132 -17.62 5.57 23.70
CA LEU A 132 -18.08 6.95 23.77
C LEU A 132 -19.28 7.12 24.73
N ASP A 133 -20.18 6.14 24.78
CA ASP A 133 -21.31 6.12 25.71
C ASP A 133 -20.88 5.91 27.18
N LEU A 134 -19.71 5.31 27.42
CA LEU A 134 -19.13 5.08 28.75
C LEU A 134 -18.09 6.14 29.16
N ALA A 135 -17.70 7.04 28.25
CA ALA A 135 -16.62 8.00 28.48
C ALA A 135 -16.84 8.93 29.69
N HIS A 136 -18.09 9.14 30.10
CA HIS A 136 -18.44 9.91 31.31
C HIS A 136 -18.10 9.18 32.63
N ARG A 137 -17.88 7.86 32.59
CA ARG A 137 -17.60 7.01 33.75
C ARG A 137 -16.12 6.60 33.83
N ASP A 138 -15.52 6.36 32.67
CA ASP A 138 -14.16 5.83 32.56
C ASP A 138 -13.20 6.92 32.06
N PRO A 139 -12.52 7.65 32.98
CA PRO A 139 -11.54 8.64 32.55
C PRO A 139 -10.35 7.95 31.87
N VAL A 140 -10.04 8.40 30.66
CA VAL A 140 -8.88 7.91 29.88
C VAL A 140 -7.58 8.25 30.61
N VAL A 141 -6.79 7.23 30.94
CA VAL A 141 -5.48 7.40 31.60
C VAL A 141 -4.41 7.58 30.54
N SER A 142 -3.47 8.51 30.73
CA SER A 142 -2.30 8.64 29.83
C SER A 142 -1.33 7.46 29.96
N PHE A 143 -0.73 7.02 28.86
CA PHE A 143 0.41 6.08 28.88
C PHE A 143 1.77 6.75 28.74
N GLN A 144 1.85 8.09 28.68
CA GLN A 144 3.11 8.80 28.46
C GLN A 144 4.14 8.55 29.57
N ASP A 145 3.69 8.39 30.81
CA ASP A 145 4.56 8.10 31.97
C ASP A 145 4.90 6.61 32.13
N ARG A 146 4.41 5.76 31.22
CA ARG A 146 4.74 4.32 31.22
C ARG A 146 6.12 4.07 30.62
N THR A 147 6.66 2.88 30.88
CA THR A 147 7.96 2.46 30.35
C THR A 147 7.97 2.49 28.83
N PHE A 148 9.15 2.73 28.24
CA PHE A 148 9.32 2.75 26.78
C PHE A 148 8.72 1.51 26.09
N LEU A 149 8.96 0.30 26.64
CA LEU A 149 8.42 -0.94 26.08
C LEU A 149 6.88 -0.96 26.07
N TYR A 150 6.24 -0.38 27.08
CA TYR A 150 4.79 -0.27 27.13
C TYR A 150 4.28 0.69 26.05
N ARG A 151 4.86 1.89 25.94
CA ARG A 151 4.49 2.89 24.92
C ARG A 151 4.75 2.37 23.51
N PHE A 152 5.86 1.67 23.30
CA PHE A 152 6.21 1.00 22.06
C PHE A 152 5.17 -0.05 21.66
N LYS A 153 4.78 -0.93 22.58
CA LYS A 153 3.73 -1.94 22.35
C LYS A 153 2.41 -1.28 21.94
N ILE A 154 1.96 -0.30 22.72
CA ILE A 154 0.70 0.41 22.53
C ILE A 154 0.69 1.18 21.20
N THR A 155 1.83 1.75 20.81
CA THR A 155 2.01 2.39 19.51
C THR A 155 1.82 1.41 18.35
N TRP A 156 2.34 0.18 18.47
CA TRP A 156 2.09 -0.85 17.47
C TRP A 156 0.63 -1.29 17.40
N VAL A 157 -0.07 -1.34 18.54
CA VAL A 157 -1.53 -1.57 18.54
C VAL A 157 -2.25 -0.49 17.76
N TYR A 158 -1.90 0.78 17.98
CA TYR A 158 -2.45 1.90 17.21
C TYR A 158 -2.14 1.79 15.70
N ILE A 159 -0.90 1.46 15.32
CA ILE A 159 -0.53 1.27 13.91
C ILE A 159 -1.35 0.14 13.28
N VAL A 160 -1.56 -0.97 13.99
CA VAL A 160 -2.40 -2.08 13.53
C VAL A 160 -3.86 -1.63 13.37
N LEU A 161 -4.41 -0.91 14.35
CA LEU A 161 -5.77 -0.37 14.30
C LEU A 161 -5.97 0.54 13.09
N ALA A 162 -5.01 1.44 12.83
CA ALA A 162 -5.01 2.31 11.66
C ALA A 162 -4.97 1.48 10.37
N TYR A 163 -4.09 0.49 10.28
CA TYR A 163 -3.97 -0.38 9.12
C TYR A 163 -5.29 -1.10 8.80
N VAL A 164 -5.88 -1.78 9.79
CA VAL A 164 -7.10 -2.58 9.56
C VAL A 164 -8.31 -1.69 9.26
N SER A 165 -8.41 -0.53 9.89
CA SER A 165 -9.49 0.43 9.64
C SER A 165 -9.43 0.99 8.23
N LEU A 166 -8.25 1.44 7.82
CA LEU A 166 -8.02 2.02 6.50
C LEU A 166 -8.21 0.99 5.38
N GLU A 167 -7.73 -0.24 5.57
CA GLU A 167 -7.90 -1.31 4.60
C GLU A 167 -9.35 -1.77 4.47
N LEU A 168 -10.11 -1.80 5.59
CA LEU A 168 -11.55 -2.05 5.57
C LEU A 168 -12.27 -0.98 4.74
N MET A 169 -12.04 0.30 5.05
CA MET A 169 -12.67 1.42 4.33
C MET A 169 -12.35 1.37 2.84
N ASN A 170 -11.08 1.18 2.46
CA ASN A 170 -10.70 1.05 1.05
C ASN A 170 -11.37 -0.14 0.36
N THR A 171 -11.50 -1.26 1.07
CA THR A 171 -12.15 -2.45 0.54
C THR A 171 -13.63 -2.19 0.28
N LEU A 172 -14.33 -1.53 1.22
CA LEU A 172 -15.74 -1.14 1.06
C LEU A 172 -15.92 -0.14 -0.09
N TYR A 173 -15.09 0.90 -0.16
CA TYR A 173 -15.10 1.85 -1.29
C TYR A 173 -14.89 1.16 -2.64
N GLY A 174 -13.96 0.20 -2.70
CA GLY A 174 -13.71 -0.60 -3.90
C GLY A 174 -14.92 -1.46 -4.28
N ILE A 175 -15.60 -2.09 -3.31
CA ILE A 175 -16.83 -2.86 -3.56
C ILE A 175 -17.91 -1.94 -4.13
N VAL A 176 -18.19 -0.82 -3.46
CA VAL A 176 -19.23 0.13 -3.88
C VAL A 176 -18.93 0.69 -5.25
N GLY A 177 -17.69 1.13 -5.50
CA GLY A 177 -17.28 1.67 -6.80
C GLY A 177 -17.40 0.65 -7.94
N VAL A 178 -17.03 -0.60 -7.70
CA VAL A 178 -17.16 -1.67 -8.70
C VAL A 178 -18.59 -2.16 -8.86
N ALA A 179 -19.40 -2.17 -7.80
CA ALA A 179 -20.81 -2.57 -7.86
C ALA A 179 -21.67 -1.55 -8.61
N THR A 180 -21.43 -0.26 -8.39
CA THR A 180 -22.13 0.85 -9.05
C THR A 180 -21.62 1.14 -10.46
N GLY A 181 -20.43 0.63 -10.82
CA GLY A 181 -19.82 0.84 -12.13
C GLY A 181 -19.02 2.14 -12.25
N LEU A 182 -18.80 2.83 -11.13
CA LEU A 182 -17.99 4.05 -11.04
C LEU A 182 -16.48 3.77 -11.19
N ALA A 183 -16.03 2.54 -10.90
CA ALA A 183 -14.65 2.14 -11.09
C ALA A 183 -14.54 0.70 -11.65
N PRO A 184 -13.59 0.44 -12.56
CA PRO A 184 -13.26 -0.93 -12.94
C PRO A 184 -12.47 -1.62 -11.81
N PRO A 185 -12.53 -2.96 -11.69
CA PRO A 185 -11.81 -3.71 -10.66
C PRO A 185 -10.31 -3.41 -10.54
N MET A 186 -9.64 -3.14 -11.67
CA MET A 186 -8.20 -2.84 -11.70
C MET A 186 -7.83 -1.50 -11.06
N ASP A 187 -8.77 -0.55 -10.98
CA ASP A 187 -8.55 0.77 -10.36
C ASP A 187 -8.75 0.73 -8.84
N CYS A 188 -9.14 -0.42 -8.29
CA CYS A 188 -9.41 -0.62 -6.88
C CYS A 188 -8.41 -1.57 -6.19
N PRO A 189 -7.07 -1.35 -6.29
CA PRO A 189 -6.11 -2.15 -5.51
C PRO A 189 -6.28 -1.93 -4.00
N SER A 190 -5.73 -2.83 -3.19
CA SER A 190 -5.64 -2.67 -1.73
C SER A 190 -4.92 -1.38 -1.36
N MET A 191 -5.24 -0.83 -0.19
CA MET A 191 -4.66 0.44 0.27
C MET A 191 -3.20 0.25 0.68
N PHE A 192 -2.91 -0.92 1.21
CA PHE A 192 -1.57 -1.33 1.61
C PHE A 192 -0.96 -2.32 0.60
N GLY A 193 0.37 -2.24 0.46
CA GLY A 193 1.14 -3.20 -0.30
C GLY A 193 1.45 -4.48 0.49
N ASP A 194 2.31 -5.30 -0.07
CA ASP A 194 2.72 -6.57 0.55
C ASP A 194 3.60 -6.34 1.78
N LEU A 195 3.18 -6.88 2.94
CA LEU A 195 3.90 -6.78 4.20
C LEU A 195 5.31 -7.40 4.14
N ARG A 196 5.58 -8.32 3.21
CA ARG A 196 6.94 -8.86 2.94
C ARG A 196 7.92 -7.77 2.52
N GLY A 197 7.43 -6.59 2.14
CA GLY A 197 8.23 -5.41 1.83
C GLY A 197 8.79 -4.66 3.05
N LEU A 198 8.37 -4.99 4.28
CA LEU A 198 8.67 -4.27 5.53
C LEU A 198 10.10 -4.50 6.09
N TYR A 199 11.11 -4.64 5.22
CA TYR A 199 12.50 -4.85 5.66
C TYR A 199 13.37 -3.59 5.57
N SER A 200 12.77 -2.43 5.38
CA SER A 200 13.43 -1.12 5.48
C SER A 200 12.36 -0.06 5.73
N VAL A 201 12.68 1.00 6.48
CA VAL A 201 11.77 2.12 6.75
C VAL A 201 11.38 2.80 5.44
N ARG A 202 12.33 3.00 4.51
CA ARG A 202 12.04 3.51 3.17
C ARG A 202 10.98 2.66 2.47
N ARG A 203 11.11 1.33 2.51
CA ARG A 203 10.16 0.43 1.84
C ARG A 203 8.82 0.39 2.55
N ALA A 204 8.81 0.46 3.88
CA ALA A 204 7.59 0.53 4.66
C ALA A 204 6.70 1.67 4.18
N TRP A 205 7.23 2.90 4.09
CA TRP A 205 6.46 4.05 3.59
C TRP A 205 6.22 4.01 2.08
N SER A 206 7.21 3.54 1.30
CA SER A 206 7.17 3.69 -0.15
C SER A 206 6.56 2.52 -0.93
N VAL A 207 6.26 1.40 -0.28
CA VAL A 207 5.70 0.20 -0.93
C VAL A 207 4.52 -0.36 -0.16
N VAL A 208 4.56 -0.29 1.18
CA VAL A 208 3.61 -1.01 2.03
C VAL A 208 2.52 -0.08 2.57
N TRP A 209 2.91 0.97 3.27
CA TRP A 209 2.01 1.80 4.08
C TRP A 209 1.20 2.77 3.22
N HIS A 210 -0.12 2.80 3.40
CA HIS A 210 -1.04 3.86 2.99
C HIS A 210 -0.76 4.47 1.58
N GLN A 211 -0.75 3.65 0.53
CA GLN A 211 -0.30 4.09 -0.79
C GLN A 211 -1.18 5.17 -1.45
N GLN A 212 -2.39 5.43 -0.92
CA GLN A 212 -3.33 6.43 -1.46
C GLN A 212 -2.85 7.88 -1.28
N VAL A 213 -2.07 8.20 -0.24
CA VAL A 213 -1.60 9.59 -0.01
C VAL A 213 -0.25 9.86 -0.65
N ARG A 214 0.33 8.88 -1.34
CA ARG A 214 1.67 9.01 -1.91
C ARG A 214 1.77 10.17 -2.89
N HIS A 215 0.81 10.29 -3.81
CA HIS A 215 0.85 11.33 -4.83
C HIS A 215 0.73 12.72 -4.21
N ILE A 216 -0.29 12.94 -3.37
CA ILE A 216 -0.53 14.24 -2.73
C ILE A 216 0.67 14.70 -1.88
N CYS A 217 1.32 13.78 -1.15
CA CYS A 217 2.50 14.14 -0.36
C CYS A 217 3.74 14.40 -1.23
N SER A 218 3.97 13.63 -2.30
CA SER A 218 5.20 13.73 -3.10
C SER A 218 5.16 14.77 -4.24
N ALA A 219 3.98 15.16 -4.70
CA ALA A 219 3.82 16.10 -5.81
C ALA A 219 4.44 17.48 -5.53
N PRO A 220 4.22 18.14 -4.36
CA PRO A 220 4.84 19.44 -4.06
C PRO A 220 6.36 19.39 -4.08
N GLY A 221 6.96 18.35 -3.48
CA GLY A 221 8.41 18.16 -3.48
C GLY A 221 8.97 17.90 -4.89
N THR A 222 8.21 17.17 -5.72
CA THR A 222 8.58 16.90 -7.11
C THR A 222 8.58 18.18 -7.94
N TYR A 223 7.55 19.01 -7.80
CA TYR A 223 7.42 20.30 -8.47
C TYR A 223 8.54 21.27 -8.06
N LEU A 224 8.78 21.42 -6.75
CA LEU A 224 9.83 22.28 -6.24
C LEU A 224 11.21 21.90 -6.79
N VAL A 225 11.54 20.62 -6.78
CA VAL A 225 12.85 20.13 -7.22
C VAL A 225 13.04 20.24 -8.74
N LYS A 226 12.01 19.96 -9.53
CA LYS A 226 12.12 19.89 -11.00
C LYS A 226 11.88 21.23 -11.68
N ASP A 227 10.81 21.91 -11.29
CA ASP A 227 10.28 23.05 -12.04
C ASP A 227 10.78 24.39 -11.47
N VAL A 228 10.97 24.48 -10.15
CA VAL A 228 11.46 25.70 -9.48
C VAL A 228 12.99 25.71 -9.39
N LEU A 229 13.56 24.71 -8.71
CA LEU A 229 15.00 24.65 -8.42
C LEU A 229 15.83 24.01 -9.54
N LYS A 230 15.17 23.30 -10.48
CA LYS A 230 15.80 22.63 -11.63
C LYS A 230 16.99 21.73 -11.24
N LEU A 231 16.90 21.05 -10.09
CA LEU A 231 17.99 20.19 -9.61
C LEU A 231 18.16 18.96 -10.50
N ARG A 232 19.42 18.50 -10.63
CA ARG A 232 19.72 17.30 -11.43
C ARG A 232 19.00 16.08 -10.88
N LYS A 233 18.22 15.41 -11.73
CA LYS A 233 17.51 14.17 -11.38
C LYS A 233 18.49 13.14 -10.79
N GLY A 234 18.16 12.64 -9.60
CA GLY A 234 18.97 11.63 -8.91
C GLY A 234 20.16 12.18 -8.13
N SER A 235 20.36 13.51 -8.07
CA SER A 235 21.32 14.11 -7.16
C SER A 235 20.90 13.91 -5.70
N PHE A 236 21.86 14.10 -4.78
CA PHE A 236 21.63 14.02 -3.34
C PHE A 236 20.54 15.02 -2.91
N GLU A 237 20.67 16.27 -3.35
CA GLU A 237 19.75 17.37 -3.05
C GLU A 237 18.35 17.06 -3.60
N SER A 238 18.27 16.63 -4.86
CA SER A 238 17.02 16.25 -5.51
C SER A 238 16.29 15.17 -4.71
N LYS A 239 17.01 14.11 -4.30
CA LYS A 239 16.45 12.96 -3.59
C LYS A 239 15.92 13.34 -2.20
N TYR A 240 16.73 14.02 -1.41
CA TYR A 240 16.39 14.28 -0.01
C TYR A 240 15.47 15.47 0.17
N LEU A 241 15.53 16.51 -0.68
CA LEU A 241 14.55 17.58 -0.64
C LEU A 241 13.14 17.05 -0.95
N GLN A 242 13.00 16.17 -1.96
CA GLN A 242 11.73 15.47 -2.21
C GLN A 242 11.27 14.63 -1.02
N LEU A 243 12.20 13.95 -0.33
CA LEU A 243 11.88 13.11 0.83
C LEU A 243 11.35 13.95 2.00
N PHE A 244 12.09 15.00 2.38
CA PHE A 244 11.70 15.89 3.48
C PHE A 244 10.41 16.64 3.17
N MET A 245 10.23 17.13 1.94
CA MET A 245 8.97 17.75 1.52
C MET A 245 7.79 16.76 1.59
N CYS A 246 8.00 15.51 1.15
CA CYS A 246 6.96 14.48 1.20
C CYS A 246 6.49 14.20 2.63
N PHE A 247 7.43 14.02 3.56
CA PHE A 247 7.10 13.80 4.96
C PHE A 247 6.62 15.08 5.67
N GLY A 248 7.10 16.25 5.27
CA GLY A 248 6.62 17.54 5.75
C GLY A 248 5.14 17.77 5.41
N VAL A 249 4.76 17.53 4.15
CA VAL A 249 3.34 17.59 3.73
C VAL A 249 2.50 16.58 4.50
N SER A 250 2.98 15.33 4.65
CA SER A 250 2.31 14.31 5.46
C SER A 250 2.12 14.74 6.91
N GLY A 251 3.17 15.29 7.53
CA GLY A 251 3.15 15.79 8.90
C GLY A 251 2.20 16.95 9.09
N LEU A 252 2.15 17.89 8.13
CA LEU A 252 1.19 19.00 8.13
C LEU A 252 -0.25 18.50 8.00
N MET A 253 -0.52 17.55 7.10
CA MET A 253 -1.87 16.98 6.95
C MET A 253 -2.36 16.35 8.26
N HIS A 254 -1.52 15.55 8.91
CA HIS A 254 -1.86 14.94 10.20
C HIS A 254 -1.94 15.96 11.34
N GLY A 255 -1.02 16.93 11.39
CA GLY A 255 -0.98 17.96 12.42
C GLY A 255 -2.21 18.86 12.35
N VAL A 256 -2.52 19.40 11.17
CA VAL A 256 -3.72 20.25 10.96
C VAL A 256 -4.99 19.48 11.25
N ALA A 257 -5.11 18.22 10.81
CA ALA A 257 -6.26 17.39 11.15
C ALA A 257 -6.41 17.21 12.67
N SER A 258 -5.31 16.94 13.38
CA SER A 258 -5.30 16.82 14.84
C SER A 258 -5.74 18.13 15.50
N MET A 259 -5.15 19.25 15.11
CA MET A 259 -5.48 20.57 15.66
C MET A 259 -6.95 20.95 15.45
N LEU A 260 -7.53 20.60 14.30
CA LEU A 260 -8.95 20.83 14.00
C LEU A 260 -9.87 19.94 14.81
N CYS A 261 -9.59 18.63 14.89
CA CYS A 261 -10.37 17.70 15.69
C CYS A 261 -10.33 18.04 17.19
N ASN A 262 -9.19 18.56 17.65
CA ASN A 262 -8.93 18.78 19.08
C ASN A 262 -9.16 20.23 19.50
N ALA A 263 -9.57 21.08 18.56
CA ALA A 263 -9.71 22.53 18.74
C ALA A 263 -8.50 23.18 19.45
N SER A 264 -7.29 22.71 19.14
CA SER A 264 -6.05 23.10 19.82
C SER A 264 -4.91 23.27 18.82
N LEU A 265 -4.29 24.45 18.79
CA LEU A 265 -3.15 24.73 17.90
C LEU A 265 -1.82 24.17 18.41
N ASN A 266 -1.78 23.63 19.63
CA ASN A 266 -0.56 23.11 20.26
C ASN A 266 -0.31 21.62 19.99
N ASP A 267 -1.03 21.02 19.03
CA ASP A 267 -0.92 19.60 18.69
C ASP A 267 -0.05 19.36 17.45
N ASP A 268 1.25 19.70 17.56
CA ASP A 268 2.23 19.62 16.48
C ASP A 268 2.95 18.26 16.39
N GLY A 269 2.60 17.28 17.23
CA GLY A 269 3.34 16.03 17.42
C GLY A 269 3.48 15.21 16.13
N ALA A 270 2.47 15.28 15.25
CA ALA A 270 2.52 14.64 13.95
C ALA A 270 3.66 15.18 13.07
N ILE A 271 3.86 16.50 13.03
CA ILE A 271 4.88 17.13 12.19
C ILE A 271 6.27 16.62 12.58
N GLN A 272 6.54 16.59 13.89
CA GLN A 272 7.80 16.08 14.45
C GLN A 272 8.00 14.59 14.08
N ALA A 273 6.97 13.76 14.29
CA ALA A 273 7.03 12.31 14.04
C ALA A 273 7.24 11.97 12.56
N PHE A 274 6.57 12.66 11.64
CA PHE A 274 6.72 12.40 10.21
C PHE A 274 8.03 12.95 9.64
N LEU A 275 8.48 14.13 10.05
CA LEU A 275 9.80 14.64 9.63
C LEU A 275 10.94 13.73 10.12
N LEU A 276 10.81 13.16 11.32
CA LEU A 276 11.76 12.18 11.83
C LEU A 276 11.87 10.94 10.93
N GLN A 277 10.80 10.51 10.26
CA GLN A 277 10.88 9.42 9.27
C GLN A 277 11.82 9.75 8.12
N ALA A 278 11.83 11.00 7.63
CA ALA A 278 12.73 11.42 6.57
C ALA A 278 14.20 11.33 7.00
N VAL A 279 14.50 11.73 8.25
CA VAL A 279 15.84 11.61 8.85
C VAL A 279 16.25 10.14 8.97
N ILE A 280 15.38 9.29 9.53
CA ILE A 280 15.64 7.85 9.68
C ILE A 280 15.94 7.21 8.32
N ILE A 281 15.13 7.52 7.30
CA ILE A 281 15.32 7.01 5.94
C ILE A 281 16.63 7.52 5.32
N MET A 282 16.98 8.79 5.55
CA MET A 282 18.27 9.33 5.09
C MET A 282 19.43 8.56 5.70
N VAL A 283 19.42 8.31 7.02
CA VAL A 283 20.47 7.53 7.69
C VAL A 283 20.48 6.09 7.18
N GLU A 284 19.31 5.43 7.12
CA GLU A 284 19.15 4.06 6.59
C GLU A 284 19.77 3.93 5.18
N ASP A 285 19.49 4.87 4.28
CA ASP A 285 20.03 4.84 2.92
C ASP A 285 21.56 4.87 2.88
N HIS A 286 22.19 5.66 3.75
CA HIS A 286 23.66 5.76 3.81
C HIS A 286 24.28 4.51 4.42
N LEU A 287 23.66 3.93 5.46
CA LEU A 287 24.08 2.66 6.05
C LEU A 287 23.98 1.51 5.04
N VAL A 288 22.86 1.44 4.30
CA VAL A 288 22.68 0.44 3.23
C VAL A 288 23.70 0.66 2.11
N ALA A 289 23.99 1.90 1.72
CA ALA A 289 25.00 2.20 0.71
C ALA A 289 26.41 1.82 1.17
N LEU A 290 26.76 2.10 2.43
CA LEU A 290 28.04 1.71 3.02
C LEU A 290 28.18 0.19 3.08
N GLY A 291 27.16 -0.53 3.56
CA GLY A 291 27.17 -1.99 3.60
C GLY A 291 27.41 -2.60 2.22
N LYS A 292 26.73 -2.09 1.18
CA LYS A 292 26.96 -2.53 -0.21
C LYS A 292 28.39 -2.29 -0.68
N ARG A 293 29.01 -1.15 -0.31
CA ARG A 293 30.42 -0.86 -0.62
C ARG A 293 31.37 -1.80 0.11
N CYS A 294 31.03 -2.23 1.31
CA CYS A 294 31.77 -3.24 2.08
C CYS A 294 31.50 -4.69 1.62
N GLY A 295 30.81 -4.90 0.49
CA GLY A 295 30.55 -6.23 -0.07
C GLY A 295 29.32 -6.95 0.52
N VAL A 296 28.52 -6.28 1.36
CA VAL A 296 27.27 -6.85 1.86
C VAL A 296 26.28 -7.02 0.71
N ARG A 297 25.85 -8.27 0.48
CA ARG A 297 24.86 -8.63 -0.54
C ARG A 297 23.48 -8.78 0.09
N ASP A 298 22.44 -8.53 -0.71
CA ASP A 298 21.06 -8.80 -0.31
C ASP A 298 20.90 -10.29 0.00
N SER A 299 20.33 -10.60 1.16
CA SER A 299 20.11 -11.96 1.63
C SER A 299 18.90 -12.00 2.57
N VAL A 300 18.36 -13.20 2.81
CA VAL A 300 17.24 -13.37 3.75
C VAL A 300 17.63 -12.89 5.15
N PHE A 301 18.86 -13.14 5.58
CA PHE A 301 19.40 -12.64 6.85
C PHE A 301 19.27 -11.11 6.96
N TRP A 302 19.76 -10.36 5.98
CA TRP A 302 19.68 -8.89 6.00
C TRP A 302 18.24 -8.37 5.89
N ARG A 303 17.35 -9.10 5.24
CA ARG A 303 15.91 -8.75 5.21
C ARG A 303 15.24 -8.97 6.57
N ILE A 304 15.63 -10.00 7.34
CA ILE A 304 15.15 -10.21 8.71
C ILE A 304 15.67 -9.12 9.65
N VAL A 305 16.97 -8.80 9.57
CA VAL A 305 17.57 -7.69 10.33
C VAL A 305 16.89 -6.37 9.98
N GLY A 306 16.67 -6.11 8.70
CA GLY A 306 15.97 -4.93 8.22
C GLY A 306 14.51 -4.86 8.67
N PHE A 307 13.83 -6.00 8.80
CA PHE A 307 12.48 -6.07 9.37
C PHE A 307 12.48 -5.68 10.84
N GLY A 308 13.39 -6.25 11.64
CA GLY A 308 13.56 -5.87 13.05
C GLY A 308 13.87 -4.39 13.22
N TRP A 309 14.79 -3.85 12.40
CA TRP A 309 15.09 -2.41 12.34
C TRP A 309 13.86 -1.58 12.00
N THR A 310 13.08 -1.97 10.99
CA THR A 310 11.88 -1.24 10.56
C THR A 310 10.84 -1.18 11.66
N VAL A 311 10.58 -2.30 12.33
CA VAL A 311 9.65 -2.38 13.47
C VAL A 311 10.13 -1.52 14.64
N LEU A 312 11.42 -1.58 14.94
CA LEU A 312 12.00 -0.74 16.00
C LEU A 312 11.91 0.74 15.65
N ALA A 313 12.39 1.14 14.48
CA ALA A 313 12.48 2.53 14.07
C ALA A 313 11.11 3.19 13.97
N ILE A 314 10.12 2.54 13.35
CA ILE A 314 8.75 3.08 13.24
C ILE A 314 8.10 3.15 14.62
N GLY A 315 8.13 2.06 15.40
CA GLY A 315 7.48 2.05 16.72
C GLY A 315 8.09 3.09 17.67
N ALA A 316 9.42 3.18 17.72
CA ALA A 316 10.12 4.12 18.61
C ALA A 316 9.93 5.58 18.19
N SER A 317 9.85 5.88 16.89
CA SER A 317 9.68 7.25 16.40
C SER A 317 8.24 7.76 16.45
N LEU A 318 7.25 6.86 16.50
CA LEU A 318 5.84 7.24 16.56
C LEU A 318 5.27 7.25 18.00
N GLU A 319 5.97 6.67 18.98
CA GLU A 319 5.44 6.52 20.34
C GLU A 319 5.11 7.82 21.06
N GLY A 320 5.94 8.86 20.86
CA GLY A 320 5.67 10.18 21.42
C GLY A 320 4.42 10.82 20.80
N TRP A 321 4.17 10.58 19.51
CA TRP A 321 3.00 11.13 18.82
C TRP A 321 1.71 10.43 19.23
N THR A 322 1.71 9.09 19.31
CA THR A 322 0.53 8.34 19.78
C THR A 322 0.15 8.72 21.20
N GLY A 323 1.13 8.93 22.08
CA GLY A 323 0.89 9.42 23.45
C GLY A 323 0.20 10.78 23.49
N ARG A 324 0.53 11.71 22.59
CA ARG A 324 -0.10 13.04 22.51
C ARG A 324 -1.51 13.03 21.95
N LEU A 325 -1.84 12.03 21.13
CA LEU A 325 -3.20 11.87 20.59
C LEU A 325 -4.19 11.35 21.64
N LEU A 326 -3.71 10.62 22.65
CA LEU A 326 -4.58 9.95 23.62
C LEU A 326 -5.52 10.89 24.41
N PRO A 327 -5.06 12.02 24.98
CA PRO A 327 -5.94 12.96 25.68
C PRO A 327 -7.06 13.53 24.81
N ASN A 328 -6.90 13.47 23.49
CA ASN A 328 -7.87 13.93 22.51
C ASN A 328 -8.80 12.83 22.02
N GLY A 329 -8.93 11.73 22.78
CA GLY A 329 -9.90 10.67 22.49
C GLY A 329 -9.47 9.67 21.42
N LEU A 330 -8.16 9.50 21.19
CA LEU A 330 -7.65 8.54 20.19
C LEU A 330 -8.31 7.15 20.27
N TRP A 331 -8.55 6.68 21.49
CA TRP A 331 -9.15 5.37 21.78
C TRP A 331 -10.51 5.47 22.48
N VAL A 332 -11.19 6.58 22.26
CA VAL A 332 -12.62 6.69 22.54
C VAL A 332 -13.34 6.34 21.25
N HIS A 333 -14.06 5.22 21.27
CA HIS A 333 -14.69 4.65 20.09
C HIS A 333 -16.20 4.72 20.20
N ASP A 334 -16.91 4.90 19.09
CA ASP A 334 -18.34 4.59 19.05
C ASP A 334 -18.56 3.13 19.47
N ARG A 335 -19.67 2.85 20.18
CA ARG A 335 -19.94 1.49 20.64
C ARG A 335 -20.13 0.55 19.45
N GLU A 336 -19.37 -0.53 19.46
CA GLU A 336 -19.43 -1.57 18.43
C GLU A 336 -20.13 -2.82 18.94
N VAL A 337 -20.30 -3.80 18.05
CA VAL A 337 -20.94 -5.09 18.38
C VAL A 337 -20.11 -5.84 19.42
N ASP A 338 -18.78 -5.67 19.40
CA ASP A 338 -17.83 -6.35 20.27
C ASP A 338 -18.00 -7.88 20.19
N ILE A 339 -17.67 -8.43 19.01
CA ILE A 339 -17.95 -9.83 18.62
C ILE A 339 -17.42 -10.83 19.65
N PHE A 340 -16.30 -10.50 20.29
CA PHE A 340 -15.61 -11.35 21.24
C PHE A 340 -15.85 -10.98 22.70
N GLY A 341 -16.66 -9.95 22.99
CA GLY A 341 -16.92 -9.50 24.36
C GLY A 341 -15.68 -8.99 25.10
N ILE A 342 -14.72 -8.40 24.37
CA ILE A 342 -13.44 -7.90 24.91
C ILE A 342 -13.64 -6.52 25.55
N GLY A 343 -14.56 -5.72 25.01
CA GLY A 343 -14.77 -4.33 25.35
C GLY A 343 -15.27 -4.10 26.78
N PRO A 344 -15.21 -2.85 27.26
CA PRO A 344 -15.81 -2.46 28.53
C PRO A 344 -17.34 -2.65 28.48
N ARG A 345 -17.90 -3.03 29.62
CA ARG A 345 -19.32 -3.40 29.74
C ARG A 345 -20.19 -2.22 30.14
#